data_AF-A0A351HXR7-F1
#
_entry.id   AF-A0A351HXR7-F1
#
_cell.length_a   1.000
_cell.length_b   1.000
_cell.length_c   1.000
_cell.angle_alpha   90.00
_cell.angle_beta   90.00
_cell.angle_gamma   90.00
#
_symmetry.space_group_name_H-M   'P 1'
#
loop_
_entity.id
_entity.type
_entity.pdbx_description
1 polymer ?
#
loop_
_entity_poly.entity_id
_entity_poly.type
_entity_poly.pdbx_seq_one_letter_code
_entity_poly.pdbx_strand_id
1 'polypeptide(L)'
;YSVPGKGNFVCKPEVDIFQFKFNKYDGLNTHIDEVKLISVKVLFPSKQIDRILNLEENQKAVEVKRILYSDQKEIAMEIIYLPYVHHQPVIEDMLKFANYLKPVEEKLAFVLDKSLNITVTMPSEEVREKLNLNENEPIFEITEMIKNEATLKILEYAWFYVSPKYLTIKAATPKDSDDKRIF
;
A
#
# COMPACT_ATOMS: atom_id res chain seq x y z
N TYR A 1 19.13 -24.77 3.28
CA TYR A 1 19.67 -23.89 2.23
C TYR A 1 21.00 -24.43 1.74
N SER A 2 21.39 -24.15 0.49
CA SER A 2 22.67 -24.62 -0.07
C SER A 2 23.71 -23.50 -0.02
N VAL A 3 24.94 -23.82 0.34
CA VAL A 3 26.07 -22.88 0.31
C VAL A 3 27.09 -23.42 -0.69
N PRO A 4 27.39 -22.69 -1.78
CA PRO A 4 28.37 -23.11 -2.77
C PRO A 4 29.70 -23.50 -2.12
N GLY A 5 30.19 -24.71 -2.42
CA GLY A 5 31.43 -25.25 -1.87
C GLY A 5 31.38 -25.74 -0.41
N LYS A 6 30.24 -25.62 0.29
CA LYS A 6 30.08 -26.08 1.69
C LYS A 6 28.96 -27.10 1.91
N GLY A 7 28.15 -27.38 0.87
CA GLY A 7 27.10 -28.40 0.90
C GLY A 7 25.72 -27.87 1.31
N ASN A 8 24.84 -28.77 1.72
CA ASN A 8 23.45 -28.49 2.05
C ASN A 8 23.23 -28.45 3.56
N PHE A 9 22.54 -27.41 4.04
CA PHE A 9 22.21 -27.19 5.45
C PHE A 9 20.71 -27.30 5.68
N VAL A 10 20.30 -27.81 6.85
CA VAL A 10 18.90 -27.83 7.27
C VAL A 10 18.48 -26.40 7.62
N CYS A 11 17.41 -25.91 6.99
CA CYS A 11 16.79 -24.65 7.39
C CYS A 11 15.94 -24.94 8.63
N LYS A 12 16.22 -24.28 9.76
CA LYS A 12 15.32 -24.34 10.91
C LYS A 12 14.15 -23.41 10.63
N PRO A 13 12.89 -23.89 10.73
CA PRO A 13 11.75 -23.02 10.55
C PRO A 13 11.69 -21.98 11.67
N GLU A 14 11.29 -20.76 11.34
CA GLU A 14 10.96 -19.73 12.33
C GLU A 14 9.61 -20.10 12.96
N VAL A 15 9.66 -20.73 14.13
CA VAL A 15 8.44 -21.21 14.82
C VAL A 15 7.75 -20.14 15.67
N ASP A 16 8.48 -19.08 16.03
CA ASP A 16 8.02 -18.03 16.94
C ASP A 16 7.61 -16.74 16.21
N ILE A 17 7.51 -16.78 14.88
CA ILE A 17 7.15 -15.62 14.04
C ILE A 17 5.80 -15.88 13.37
N PHE A 18 4.92 -14.89 13.45
CA PHE A 18 3.67 -14.86 12.69
C PHE A 18 3.82 -13.92 11.49
N GLN A 19 3.45 -14.40 10.31
CA GLN A 19 3.37 -13.59 9.11
C GLN A 19 1.93 -13.19 8.84
N PHE A 20 1.73 -11.89 8.65
CA PHE A 20 0.47 -11.33 8.17
C PHE A 20 0.49 -11.27 6.64
N LYS A 21 -0.61 -11.70 6.01
CA LYS A 21 -0.82 -11.56 4.56
C LYS A 21 -2.00 -10.64 4.32
N PHE A 22 -1.77 -9.59 3.54
CA PHE A 22 -2.80 -8.60 3.24
C PHE A 22 -2.70 -8.15 1.80
N ASN A 23 -3.88 -8.02 1.19
CA ASN A 23 -4.09 -7.44 -0.11
C ASN A 23 -5.29 -6.49 0.06
N LYS A 24 -5.15 -5.22 -0.31
CA LYS A 24 -6.19 -4.20 -0.12
C LYS A 24 -7.51 -4.52 -0.84
N TYR A 25 -7.45 -5.36 -1.88
CA TYR A 25 -8.60 -5.72 -2.72
C TYR A 25 -9.20 -7.09 -2.41
N ASP A 26 -8.40 -8.01 -1.87
CA ASP A 26 -8.82 -9.39 -1.61
C ASP A 26 -8.80 -9.76 -0.11
N GLY A 27 -8.26 -8.88 0.73
CA GLY A 27 -8.05 -9.11 2.17
C GLY A 27 -9.17 -8.57 3.06
N LEU A 28 -10.25 -8.04 2.48
CA LEU A 28 -11.40 -7.53 3.21
C LEU A 28 -12.44 -8.64 3.44
N ASN A 29 -13.24 -8.47 4.50
CA ASN A 29 -14.35 -9.37 4.84
C ASN A 29 -15.59 -9.18 3.93
N THR A 30 -15.46 -8.41 2.86
CA THR A 30 -16.49 -8.14 1.86
C THR A 30 -15.86 -8.05 0.48
N HIS A 31 -16.66 -8.23 -0.57
CA HIS A 31 -16.22 -8.09 -1.95
C HIS A 31 -16.23 -6.61 -2.38
N ILE A 32 -15.25 -6.20 -3.18
CA ILE A 32 -15.21 -4.86 -3.78
C ILE A 32 -15.82 -4.93 -5.17
N ASP A 33 -16.96 -4.28 -5.36
CA ASP A 33 -17.67 -4.25 -6.65
C ASP A 33 -17.19 -3.10 -7.54
N GLU A 34 -16.77 -1.99 -6.93
CA GLU A 34 -16.39 -0.78 -7.64
C GLU A 34 -15.26 -0.03 -6.92
N VAL A 35 -14.36 0.55 -7.72
CA VAL A 35 -13.32 1.49 -7.24
C VAL A 35 -13.47 2.79 -8.00
N LYS A 36 -13.81 3.87 -7.28
CA LYS A 36 -14.08 5.18 -7.86
C LYS A 36 -12.94 6.15 -7.57
N LEU A 37 -12.35 6.67 -8.63
CA LEU A 37 -11.35 7.74 -8.55
C LEU A 37 -12.06 9.06 -8.19
N ILE A 38 -11.65 9.68 -7.08
CA ILE A 38 -12.24 10.92 -6.56
C ILE A 38 -11.44 12.13 -7.04
N SER A 39 -10.11 12.06 -6.99
CA SER A 39 -9.27 13.14 -7.49
C SER A 39 -7.87 12.67 -7.84
N VAL A 40 -7.26 13.35 -8.83
CA VAL A 40 -5.83 13.31 -9.11
C VAL A 40 -5.34 14.74 -9.22
N LYS A 41 -4.30 15.11 -8.46
CA LYS A 41 -3.78 16.49 -8.42
C LYS A 41 -2.27 16.49 -8.37
N VAL A 42 -1.64 17.44 -9.07
CA VAL A 42 -0.22 17.78 -8.86
C VAL A 42 -0.17 18.99 -7.94
N LEU A 43 0.50 18.84 -6.80
CA LEU A 43 0.51 19.85 -5.74
C LEU A 43 1.91 20.01 -5.12
N PHE A 44 2.11 21.14 -4.43
CA PHE A 44 3.21 21.25 -3.48
C PHE A 44 2.82 20.52 -2.19
N PRO A 45 3.58 19.51 -1.76
CA PRO A 45 3.20 18.68 -0.64
C PRO A 45 3.25 19.43 0.69
N SER A 46 2.49 18.94 1.67
CA SER A 46 2.66 19.39 3.06
C SER A 46 4.05 19.00 3.57
N LYS A 47 4.54 19.67 4.63
CA LYS A 47 5.84 19.33 5.26
C LYS A 47 5.94 17.86 5.69
N GLN A 48 4.82 17.22 6.01
CA GLN A 48 4.79 15.80 6.36
C GLN A 48 5.05 14.94 5.13
N ILE A 49 4.30 15.16 4.04
CA ILE A 49 4.46 14.41 2.79
C ILE A 49 5.85 14.61 2.19
N ASP A 50 6.32 15.85 2.20
CA ASP A 50 7.67 16.23 1.73
C ASP A 50 8.77 15.41 2.42
N ARG A 51 8.70 15.31 3.76
CA ARG A 51 9.63 14.49 4.55
C ARG A 51 9.47 13.00 4.30
N ILE A 52 8.24 12.50 4.20
CA ILE A 52 7.95 11.08 3.98
C ILE A 52 8.48 10.62 2.63
N LEU A 53 8.20 11.38 1.57
CA LEU A 53 8.66 11.07 0.22
C LEU A 53 10.14 11.44 -0.01
N ASN A 54 10.75 12.18 0.91
CA ASN A 54 12.11 12.71 0.82
C ASN A 54 12.34 13.45 -0.51
N LEU A 55 11.47 14.42 -0.77
CA LEU A 55 11.47 15.18 -2.01
C LEU A 55 12.59 16.20 -2.06
N GLU A 56 13.02 16.52 -3.29
CA GLU A 56 13.94 17.62 -3.53
C GLU A 56 13.25 18.98 -3.33
N GLU A 57 14.02 20.04 -3.09
CA GLU A 57 13.47 21.37 -2.85
C GLU A 57 12.57 21.80 -4.02
N ASN A 58 11.35 22.25 -3.71
CA ASN A 58 10.31 22.65 -4.67
C ASN A 58 9.82 21.53 -5.61
N GLN A 59 10.16 20.27 -5.34
CA GLN A 59 9.60 19.14 -6.08
C GLN A 59 8.12 18.96 -5.71
N LYS A 60 7.28 18.78 -6.73
CA LYS A 60 5.84 18.53 -6.55
C LYS A 60 5.57 17.05 -6.27
N ALA A 61 4.40 16.79 -5.70
CA ALA A 61 3.85 15.45 -5.56
C ALA A 61 2.56 15.30 -6.37
N VAL A 62 2.26 14.07 -6.77
CA VAL A 62 0.94 13.68 -7.27
C VAL A 62 0.16 13.09 -6.10
N GLU A 63 -1.04 13.64 -5.83
CA GLU A 63 -2.02 13.07 -4.91
C GLU A 63 -3.11 12.36 -5.71
N VAL A 64 -3.40 11.12 -5.35
CA VAL A 64 -4.51 10.34 -5.88
C VAL A 64 -5.43 9.95 -4.73
N LYS A 65 -6.73 10.22 -4.86
CA LYS A 65 -7.75 9.80 -3.89
C LYS A 65 -8.78 8.93 -4.57
N ARG A 66 -9.10 7.78 -3.97
CA ARG A 66 -10.14 6.87 -4.45
C ARG A 66 -10.95 6.27 -3.31
N ILE A 67 -12.17 5.84 -3.63
CA ILE A 67 -13.06 5.15 -2.70
C ILE A 67 -13.40 3.77 -3.27
N LEU A 68 -13.38 2.77 -2.40
CA LEU A 68 -13.76 1.41 -2.72
C LEU A 68 -15.17 1.16 -2.21
N TYR A 69 -15.98 0.50 -3.03
CA TYR A 69 -17.39 0.24 -2.78
C TYR A 69 -17.69 -1.25 -2.73
N SER A 70 -18.63 -1.60 -1.86
CA SER A 70 -19.25 -2.93 -1.75
C SER A 70 -20.74 -2.74 -1.52
N ASP A 71 -21.60 -3.38 -2.30
CA ASP A 71 -23.06 -3.24 -2.23
C ASP A 71 -23.51 -1.76 -2.18
N GLN A 72 -22.90 -0.93 -3.03
CA GLN A 72 -23.12 0.54 -3.11
C GLN A 72 -22.72 1.34 -1.86
N LYS A 73 -22.00 0.75 -0.90
CA LYS A 73 -21.49 1.44 0.29
C LYS A 73 -20.00 1.70 0.19
N GLU A 74 -19.57 2.87 0.65
CA GLU A 74 -18.17 3.22 0.81
C GLU A 74 -17.54 2.39 1.93
N ILE A 75 -16.64 1.47 1.58
CA ILE A 75 -16.01 0.58 2.57
C ILE A 75 -14.60 1.00 2.93
N ALA A 76 -13.90 1.65 2.01
CA ALA A 76 -12.53 2.11 2.22
C ALA A 76 -12.20 3.33 1.36
N MET A 77 -11.29 4.15 1.86
CA MET A 77 -10.73 5.30 1.14
C MET A 77 -9.23 5.13 1.06
N GLU A 78 -8.66 5.36 -0.12
CA GLU A 78 -7.22 5.36 -0.31
C GLU A 78 -6.73 6.72 -0.77
N ILE A 79 -5.62 7.17 -0.19
CA ILE A 79 -4.91 8.40 -0.51
C ILE A 79 -3.46 8.04 -0.81
N ILE A 80 -3.03 8.25 -2.05
CA ILE A 80 -1.71 7.86 -2.54
C ILE A 80 -0.94 9.12 -2.92
N TYR A 81 0.33 9.16 -2.51
CA TYR A 81 1.27 10.22 -2.86
C TYR A 81 2.49 9.66 -3.57
N LEU A 82 2.85 10.30 -4.68
CA LEU A 82 3.97 9.92 -5.52
C LEU A 82 4.83 11.15 -5.83
N PRO A 83 6.16 11.04 -5.92
CA PRO A 83 6.98 12.11 -6.46
C PRO A 83 6.55 12.44 -7.90
N TYR A 84 6.34 13.72 -8.19
CA TYR A 84 6.05 14.14 -9.56
C TYR A 84 7.32 14.08 -10.41
N VAL A 85 7.22 13.46 -11.58
CA VAL A 85 8.28 13.40 -12.57
C VAL A 85 7.85 14.21 -13.79
N HIS A 86 8.60 15.26 -14.10
CA HIS A 86 8.35 16.09 -15.27
C HIS A 86 8.30 15.23 -16.55
N HIS A 87 7.33 15.52 -17.42
CA HIS A 87 7.11 14.85 -18.71
C HIS A 87 6.68 13.38 -18.64
N GLN A 88 6.33 12.86 -17.46
CA GLN A 88 5.59 11.60 -17.34
C GLN A 88 4.08 11.89 -17.28
N PRO A 89 3.24 11.22 -18.08
CA PRO A 89 1.78 11.43 -18.10
C PRO A 89 1.11 10.71 -16.92
N VAL A 90 1.60 10.98 -15.70
CA VAL A 90 1.16 10.29 -14.48
C VAL A 90 -0.34 10.49 -14.26
N ILE A 91 -0.88 11.66 -14.55
CA ILE A 91 -2.32 11.93 -14.37
C ILE A 91 -3.14 11.07 -15.35
N GLU A 92 -2.76 11.04 -16.63
CA GLU A 92 -3.45 10.26 -17.66
C GLU A 92 -3.34 8.76 -17.39
N ASP A 93 -2.19 8.29 -16.92
CA ASP A 93 -1.98 6.90 -16.55
C ASP A 93 -2.85 6.50 -15.34
N MET A 94 -2.95 7.36 -14.31
CA MET A 94 -3.81 7.13 -13.14
C MET A 94 -5.30 7.17 -13.50
N LEU A 95 -5.69 8.06 -14.42
CA LEU A 95 -7.06 8.14 -14.91
C LEU A 95 -7.46 6.91 -15.72
N LYS A 96 -6.51 6.29 -16.43
CA LYS A 96 -6.73 5.11 -17.28
C LYS A 96 -6.56 3.78 -16.55
N PHE A 97 -5.70 3.74 -15.53
CA PHE A 97 -5.33 2.51 -14.83
C PHE A 97 -5.49 2.67 -13.32
N ALA A 98 -6.44 1.95 -12.75
CA ALA A 98 -6.55 1.75 -11.30
C ALA A 98 -5.31 1.06 -10.68
N ASN A 99 -4.36 0.56 -11.49
CA ASN A 99 -3.19 -0.22 -11.05
C ASN A 99 -1.87 0.30 -11.65
N TYR A 100 -1.59 1.60 -11.53
CA TYR A 100 -0.35 2.20 -12.07
C TYR A 100 0.94 1.53 -11.54
N LEU A 101 0.91 0.94 -10.34
CA LEU A 101 2.06 0.29 -9.73
C LEU A 101 2.47 -1.01 -10.42
N LYS A 102 1.55 -1.76 -11.05
CA LYS A 102 1.87 -3.10 -11.60
C LYS A 102 3.07 -3.08 -12.55
N PRO A 103 3.15 -2.18 -13.56
CA PRO A 103 4.33 -2.09 -14.42
C PRO A 103 5.63 -1.68 -13.70
N VAL A 104 5.54 -0.90 -12.61
CA VAL A 104 6.69 -0.50 -11.80
C VAL A 104 7.17 -1.68 -10.95
N GLU A 105 6.23 -2.40 -10.33
CA GLU A 105 6.48 -3.58 -9.53
C GLU A 105 7.07 -4.71 -10.34
N GLU A 106 6.60 -4.96 -11.56
CA GLU A 106 7.14 -6.00 -12.43
C GLU A 106 8.56 -5.68 -12.90
N LYS A 107 8.86 -4.41 -13.23
CA LYS A 107 10.18 -4.00 -13.70
C LYS A 107 11.22 -3.88 -12.58
N LEU A 108 10.78 -3.53 -11.37
CA LEU A 108 11.65 -3.29 -10.22
C LEU A 108 11.52 -4.37 -9.15
N ALA A 109 10.84 -5.49 -9.42
CA ALA A 109 10.48 -6.52 -8.42
C ALA A 109 11.62 -6.92 -7.47
N PHE A 110 12.85 -6.97 -7.99
CA PHE A 110 14.05 -7.40 -7.25
C PHE A 110 14.73 -6.30 -6.42
N VAL A 111 14.28 -5.05 -6.54
CA VAL A 111 14.86 -3.88 -5.84
C VAL A 111 13.81 -3.05 -5.10
N LEU A 112 12.58 -3.54 -5.00
CA LEU A 112 11.53 -2.87 -4.23
C LEU A 112 11.53 -3.35 -2.79
N ASP A 113 11.65 -2.39 -1.88
CA ASP A 113 11.40 -2.56 -0.45
C ASP A 113 10.01 -2.00 -0.13
N LYS A 114 9.14 -2.83 0.44
CA LYS A 114 7.77 -2.46 0.80
C LYS A 114 7.59 -2.62 2.30
N SER A 115 7.09 -1.56 2.94
CA SER A 115 6.70 -1.60 4.34
C SER A 115 5.24 -1.23 4.51
N LEU A 116 4.59 -1.87 5.48
CA LEU A 116 3.19 -1.66 5.80
C LEU A 116 3.03 -1.51 7.31
N ASN A 117 2.34 -0.46 7.75
CA ASN A 117 2.00 -0.25 9.16
C ASN A 117 0.48 -0.19 9.31
N ILE A 118 -0.04 -0.81 10.36
CA ILE A 118 -1.47 -0.82 10.68
C ILE A 118 -1.67 -0.17 12.03
N THR A 119 -2.52 0.85 12.07
CA THR A 119 -2.93 1.53 13.30
C THR A 119 -4.45 1.63 13.36
N VAL A 120 -4.97 1.91 14.55
CA VAL A 120 -6.37 2.30 14.74
C VAL A 120 -6.37 3.74 15.20
N THR A 121 -7.11 4.59 14.49
CA THR A 121 -7.16 6.03 14.77
C THR A 121 -8.57 6.57 14.65
N MET A 122 -8.79 7.79 15.13
CA MET A 122 -10.01 8.54 14.81
C MET A 122 -9.80 9.21 13.45
N PRO A 123 -10.70 9.01 12.47
CA PRO A 123 -10.53 9.57 11.13
C PRO A 123 -10.58 11.10 11.15
N SER A 124 -9.88 11.73 10.20
CA SER A 124 -10.06 13.14 9.89
C SER A 124 -11.50 13.41 9.42
N GLU A 125 -11.91 14.68 9.42
CA GLU A 125 -13.22 15.10 8.91
C GLU A 125 -13.42 14.66 7.45
N GLU A 126 -12.41 14.84 6.59
CA GLU A 126 -12.47 14.39 5.19
C GLU A 126 -12.75 12.88 5.08
N VAL A 127 -12.00 12.04 5.80
CA VAL A 127 -12.18 10.57 5.74
C VAL A 127 -13.54 10.18 6.31
N ARG A 128 -13.98 10.84 7.39
CA ARG A 128 -15.27 10.60 8.03
C ARG A 128 -16.43 10.91 7.09
N GLU A 129 -16.40 12.07 6.43
CA GLU A 129 -17.42 12.47 5.47
C GLU A 129 -17.45 11.53 4.26
N LYS A 130 -16.28 11.19 3.71
CA LYS A 130 -16.19 10.31 2.53
C LYS A 130 -16.60 8.88 2.79
N LEU A 131 -16.42 8.37 4.01
CA LEU A 131 -16.81 7.01 4.39
C LEU A 131 -18.10 6.96 5.20
N ASN A 132 -18.82 8.08 5.33
CA ASN A 132 -20.08 8.19 6.07
C ASN A 132 -20.00 7.60 7.49
N LEU A 133 -18.93 7.92 8.21
CA LEU A 133 -18.63 7.39 9.55
C LEU A 133 -19.25 8.27 10.64
N ASN A 134 -19.66 7.66 11.74
CA ASN A 134 -20.14 8.40 12.92
C ASN A 134 -19.00 9.16 13.61
N GLU A 135 -19.30 10.21 14.38
CA GLU A 135 -18.31 11.05 15.08
C GLU A 135 -17.31 10.27 15.96
N ASN A 136 -17.75 9.17 16.56
CA ASN A 136 -16.94 8.36 17.46
C ASN A 136 -16.59 6.97 16.91
N GLU A 137 -16.64 6.79 15.59
CA GLU A 137 -16.27 5.53 14.94
C GLU A 137 -14.78 5.51 14.59
N PRO A 138 -13.96 4.65 15.23
CA PRO A 138 -12.55 4.50 14.88
C PRO A 138 -12.39 3.77 13.55
N ILE A 139 -11.25 3.97 12.90
CA ILE A 139 -10.94 3.35 11.62
C ILE A 139 -9.57 2.67 11.65
N PHE A 140 -9.40 1.60 10.86
CA PHE A 140 -8.06 1.12 10.56
C PHE A 140 -7.41 2.09 9.57
N GLU A 141 -6.23 2.57 9.95
CA GLU A 141 -5.32 3.29 9.07
C GLU A 141 -4.17 2.36 8.72
N ILE A 142 -4.09 1.99 7.43
CA ILE A 142 -3.01 1.17 6.90
C ILE A 142 -2.14 2.08 6.05
N THR A 143 -0.88 2.27 6.45
CA THR A 143 0.08 3.01 5.64
C THR A 143 1.00 2.06 4.91
N GLU A 144 1.24 2.33 3.63
CA GLU A 144 2.17 1.58 2.80
C GLU A 144 3.23 2.54 2.26
N MET A 145 4.48 2.10 2.29
CA MET A 145 5.60 2.82 1.69
C MET A 145 6.34 1.88 0.75
N ILE A 146 6.56 2.33 -0.48
CA ILE A 146 7.34 1.61 -1.48
C ILE A 146 8.60 2.42 -1.75
N LYS A 147 9.75 1.77 -1.62
CA LYS A 147 11.07 2.35 -1.77
C LYS A 147 11.88 1.54 -2.77
N ASN A 148 12.67 2.23 -3.59
CA ASN A 148 13.73 1.58 -4.36
C ASN A 148 14.94 1.36 -3.45
N GLU A 149 15.30 0.10 -3.18
CA GLU A 149 16.41 -0.25 -2.29
C GLU A 149 17.76 0.22 -2.83
N ALA A 150 17.96 0.14 -4.15
CA ALA A 150 19.22 0.51 -4.79
C ALA A 150 19.49 2.02 -4.76
N THR A 151 18.45 2.85 -4.92
CA THR A 151 18.60 4.32 -4.93
C THR A 151 18.14 5.00 -3.65
N LEU A 152 17.56 4.26 -2.71
CA LEU A 152 16.90 4.74 -1.49
C LEU A 152 15.77 5.75 -1.72
N LYS A 153 15.26 5.88 -2.96
CA LYS A 153 14.19 6.82 -3.30
C LYS A 153 12.83 6.23 -2.93
N ILE A 154 12.00 7.03 -2.26
CA ILE A 154 10.60 6.66 -2.02
C ILE A 154 9.82 6.84 -3.31
N LEU A 155 9.18 5.78 -3.76
CA LEU A 155 8.40 5.75 -4.99
C LEU A 155 6.93 6.05 -4.70
N GLU A 156 6.42 5.55 -3.57
CA GLU A 156 5.04 5.73 -3.16
C GLU A 156 4.92 5.77 -1.64
N TYR A 157 3.96 6.59 -1.18
CA TYR A 157 3.40 6.48 0.14
C TYR A 157 1.87 6.55 0.08
N ALA A 158 1.19 5.61 0.71
CA ALA A 158 -0.27 5.51 0.65
C ALA A 158 -0.87 5.32 2.03
N TRP A 159 -2.01 5.99 2.26
CA TRP A 159 -2.95 5.67 3.33
C TRP A 159 -4.12 4.89 2.77
N PHE A 160 -4.50 3.82 3.44
CA PHE A 160 -5.70 3.05 3.20
C PHE A 160 -6.53 2.99 4.49
N TYR A 161 -7.66 3.67 4.45
CA TYR A 161 -8.61 3.77 5.55
C TYR A 161 -9.74 2.78 5.33
N VAL A 162 -10.00 1.90 6.30
CA VAL A 162 -11.08 0.90 6.20
C VAL A 162 -11.76 0.70 7.54
N SER A 163 -13.10 0.66 7.52
CA SER A 163 -13.88 0.42 8.75
C SER A 163 -13.51 -0.94 9.36
N PRO A 164 -13.40 -1.06 10.70
CA PRO A 164 -13.16 -2.33 11.37
C PRO A 164 -14.20 -3.42 11.04
N LYS A 165 -15.38 -3.03 10.55
CA LYS A 165 -16.42 -3.95 10.07
C LYS A 165 -15.96 -4.79 8.87
N TYR A 166 -15.06 -4.25 8.04
CA TYR A 166 -14.64 -4.87 6.78
C TYR A 166 -13.24 -5.45 6.81
N LEU A 167 -12.51 -5.36 7.93
CA LEU A 167 -11.15 -5.88 8.03
C LEU A 167 -10.98 -6.79 9.25
N THR A 168 -10.33 -7.94 9.05
CA THR A 168 -9.83 -8.77 10.14
C THR A 168 -8.38 -9.12 9.89
N ILE A 169 -7.53 -8.83 10.86
CA ILE A 169 -6.10 -9.11 10.79
C ILE A 169 -5.87 -10.55 11.24
N LYS A 170 -5.37 -11.39 10.33
CA LYS A 170 -5.01 -12.79 10.60
C LYS A 170 -3.55 -13.02 10.27
N ALA A 171 -2.78 -13.48 11.24
CA ALA A 171 -1.39 -13.86 11.05
C ALA A 171 -1.21 -15.35 11.33
N ALA A 172 -0.34 -15.99 10.57
CA ALA A 172 -0.02 -17.41 10.71
C ALA A 172 1.48 -17.61 10.58
N THR A 173 2.03 -18.63 11.23
CA THR A 173 3.45 -18.99 11.08
C THR A 173 3.77 -19.23 9.60
N PRO A 174 4.89 -18.71 9.08
CA PRO A 174 5.34 -19.00 7.73
C PRO A 174 5.41 -20.51 7.54
N LYS A 175 4.63 -21.04 6.59
CA LYS A 175 4.87 -22.40 6.09
C LYS A 175 5.95 -22.29 5.04
N ASP A 176 6.99 -23.12 5.14
CA ASP A 176 7.94 -23.26 4.03
C ASP A 176 7.15 -23.54 2.76
N SER A 177 7.26 -22.65 1.78
CA SER A 177 6.58 -22.80 0.50
C SER A 177 7.11 -24.07 -0.19
N ASP A 178 6.23 -25.00 -0.54
CA ASP A 178 6.56 -26.19 -1.35
C ASP A 178 7.24 -25.82 -2.70
N ASP A 179 7.12 -24.57 -3.14
CA ASP A 179 7.75 -23.99 -4.33
C ASP A 179 9.27 -23.73 -4.23
N LYS A 180 9.91 -23.94 -3.08
CA LYS A 180 11.39 -23.86 -2.98
C LYS A 180 12.10 -25.14 -3.44
N ARG A 181 11.42 -26.02 -4.16
CA ARG A 181 12.05 -27.12 -4.92
C ARG A 181 12.30 -26.68 -6.36
N ILE A 182 13.21 -25.72 -6.52
CA ILE A 182 13.87 -25.56 -7.82
C ILE A 182 15.02 -26.56 -7.83
N PHE A 183 14.90 -27.58 -8.69
CA PHE A 183 15.90 -28.60 -8.94
C PHE A 183 17.18 -28.00 -9.54
#